data_AF-A0AAJ7L937-F1
#
_entry.id   AF-A0AAJ7L937-F1
#
_cell.length_a   1.000
_cell.length_b   1.000
_cell.length_c   1.000
_cell.angle_alpha   90.00
_cell.angle_beta   90.00
_cell.angle_gamma   90.00
#
_symmetry.space_group_name_H-M   'P 1'
#
loop_
_entity.id
_entity.type
_entity.pdbx_description
1 polymer ?
#
loop_
_entity_poly.entity_id
_entity_poly.type
_entity_poly.pdbx_seq_one_letter_code
_entity_poly.pdbx_strand_id
1 'polypeptide(L)'
;MENFYNNNTSQNTSDIDFYYDYDSNINTTNTTNITNSHYYNDKAQSIVYVVKCFIICIGLPLTLVAIHGVYSLVRTNHVAPIYIINLLISDLIQLCCMIVEVTKSENLTIREIFIFLYYFGLMASVGFMACVALERYLVIAWPLWYRFKRNIKISTVTCVVTWTLPLVFLIPFYLKVHLHILTSIFAVFLLLPLPLFLFVLVGTFNALSASRVPSDEKRRIVAVLFVVLLTYVLLFLPTTIWGLVEKARINVTFYYVSFTLIQFSPLADLFLYVFIRKGAVDKILASLCCCRMESNEFSMSTETE
;
A
#
# COMPACT_ATOMS: atom_id res chain seq x y z
N MET A 1 -53.11 9.71 -23.20
CA MET A 1 -52.88 8.56 -24.10
C MET A 1 -51.57 8.86 -24.79
N GLU A 2 -50.48 8.59 -24.07
CA GLU A 2 -49.52 7.50 -24.37
C GLU A 2 -48.54 7.90 -25.48
N ASN A 3 -47.30 8.29 -25.11
CA ASN A 3 -46.09 7.44 -25.10
C ASN A 3 -45.45 7.36 -26.52
N PHE A 4 -44.15 7.56 -26.76
CA PHE A 4 -42.98 7.09 -26.04
C PHE A 4 -41.75 7.99 -26.34
N TYR A 5 -41.04 8.37 -25.29
CA TYR A 5 -39.70 8.96 -25.30
C TYR A 5 -38.65 7.96 -25.82
N ASN A 6 -37.86 8.35 -26.82
CA ASN A 6 -36.55 7.73 -27.08
C ASN A 6 -35.47 8.61 -26.45
N ASN A 7 -35.15 8.29 -25.19
CA ASN A 7 -33.90 8.67 -24.54
C ASN A 7 -32.78 7.80 -25.16
N ASN A 8 -31.93 8.39 -25.98
CA ASN A 8 -30.60 7.81 -26.22
C ASN A 8 -29.58 8.54 -25.35
N THR A 9 -29.20 7.81 -24.32
CA THR A 9 -28.19 8.01 -23.29
C THR A 9 -26.86 8.50 -23.88
N SER A 10 -26.64 9.81 -23.83
CA SER A 10 -25.32 10.42 -23.95
C SER A 10 -24.67 10.46 -22.55
N GLN A 11 -24.27 9.30 -22.03
CA GLN A 11 -23.51 9.19 -20.79
C GLN A 11 -22.49 8.05 -20.97
N ASN A 12 -21.32 8.41 -21.50
CA ASN A 12 -20.05 7.67 -21.30
C ASN A 12 -18.81 8.40 -21.87
N THR A 13 -18.86 9.74 -22.02
CA THR A 13 -17.77 10.47 -22.70
C THR A 13 -16.63 10.89 -21.77
N SER A 14 -16.85 11.00 -20.46
CA SER A 14 -15.87 11.69 -19.58
C SER A 14 -14.65 10.86 -19.12
N ASP A 15 -14.72 9.53 -19.09
CA ASP A 15 -13.55 8.69 -18.77
C ASP A 15 -12.68 8.43 -20.01
N ILE A 16 -13.28 8.61 -21.20
CA ILE A 16 -12.67 8.48 -22.52
C ILE A 16 -11.86 9.75 -22.83
N ASP A 17 -12.41 10.93 -22.55
CA ASP A 17 -11.74 12.21 -22.85
C ASP A 17 -10.41 12.44 -22.11
N PHE A 18 -10.10 11.66 -21.05
CA PHE A 18 -8.81 11.71 -20.35
C PHE A 18 -7.66 11.04 -21.13
N TYR A 19 -7.94 10.27 -22.19
CA TYR A 19 -6.96 9.48 -22.93
C TYR A 19 -6.92 9.76 -24.45
N TYR A 20 -7.93 10.39 -25.06
CA TYR A 20 -8.04 10.47 -26.53
C TYR A 20 -7.42 11.70 -27.22
N ASP A 21 -6.67 12.56 -26.55
CA ASP A 21 -6.08 13.74 -27.21
C ASP A 21 -4.84 13.44 -28.09
N TYR A 22 -4.49 12.18 -28.34
CA TYR A 22 -3.27 11.84 -29.09
C TYR A 22 -3.45 11.21 -30.48
N ASP A 23 -4.67 10.99 -30.98
CA ASP A 23 -4.79 10.38 -32.31
C ASP A 23 -5.95 10.93 -33.14
N SER A 24 -5.72 12.08 -33.78
CA SER A 24 -6.59 12.63 -34.82
C SER A 24 -5.85 12.76 -36.14
N ASN A 25 -5.67 11.64 -36.86
CA ASN A 25 -5.49 11.64 -38.31
C ASN A 25 -6.18 10.41 -38.94
N ILE A 26 -7.32 10.66 -39.60
CA ILE A 26 -8.33 9.66 -39.97
C ILE A 26 -8.17 9.21 -41.43
N ASN A 27 -8.16 7.89 -41.67
CA ASN A 27 -8.54 7.25 -42.93
C ASN A 27 -9.45 6.03 -42.65
N THR A 28 -10.34 5.73 -43.60
CA THR A 28 -11.60 4.96 -43.50
C THR A 28 -11.47 3.44 -43.24
N THR A 29 -10.33 2.95 -42.74
CA THR A 29 -10.11 1.57 -42.24
C THR A 29 -10.39 1.43 -40.73
N ASN A 30 -10.87 2.48 -40.09
CA ASN A 30 -10.85 2.62 -38.64
C ASN A 30 -12.07 2.08 -37.89
N THR A 31 -13.23 1.84 -38.51
CA THR A 31 -14.45 1.46 -37.78
C THR A 31 -14.35 0.12 -37.06
N THR A 32 -13.80 -0.92 -37.69
CA THR A 32 -13.63 -2.25 -37.06
C THR A 32 -12.55 -2.26 -35.97
N ASN A 33 -11.48 -1.49 -36.17
CA ASN A 33 -10.42 -1.33 -35.18
C ASN A 33 -10.92 -0.55 -33.96
N ILE A 34 -11.72 0.50 -34.17
CA ILE A 34 -12.37 1.29 -33.12
C ILE A 34 -13.37 0.42 -32.32
N THR A 35 -14.20 -0.39 -32.98
CA THR A 35 -15.14 -1.28 -32.26
C THR A 35 -14.42 -2.33 -31.42
N ASN A 36 -13.33 -2.91 -31.95
CA ASN A 36 -12.54 -3.89 -31.22
C ASN A 36 -11.80 -3.26 -30.02
N SER A 37 -11.27 -2.04 -30.17
CA SER A 37 -10.63 -1.33 -29.05
C SER A 37 -11.63 -0.96 -27.97
N HIS A 38 -12.83 -0.48 -28.35
CA HIS A 38 -13.89 -0.18 -27.37
C HIS A 38 -14.33 -1.43 -26.61
N TYR A 39 -14.58 -2.54 -27.32
CA TYR A 39 -14.95 -3.81 -26.69
C TYR A 39 -13.88 -4.32 -25.72
N TYR A 40 -12.60 -4.23 -26.11
CA TYR A 40 -11.48 -4.61 -25.24
C TYR A 40 -11.44 -3.75 -23.97
N ASN A 41 -11.60 -2.43 -24.12
CA ASN A 41 -11.57 -1.48 -23.02
C ASN A 41 -12.71 -1.73 -22.02
N ASP A 42 -13.93 -1.95 -22.52
CA ASP A 42 -15.11 -2.25 -21.69
C ASP A 42 -14.93 -3.55 -20.88
N LYS A 43 -14.36 -4.58 -21.53
CA LYS A 43 -14.03 -5.85 -20.85
C LYS A 43 -12.96 -5.65 -19.76
N ALA A 44 -11.91 -4.89 -20.05
CA ALA A 44 -10.85 -4.60 -19.09
C ALA A 44 -11.40 -3.82 -17.88
N GLN A 45 -12.23 -2.79 -18.11
CA GLN A 45 -12.90 -2.03 -17.06
C GLN A 45 -13.81 -2.92 -16.20
N SER A 46 -14.53 -3.85 -16.83
CA SER A 46 -15.36 -4.83 -16.12
C SER A 46 -14.54 -5.72 -15.19
N ILE A 47 -13.36 -6.18 -15.63
CA ILE A 47 -12.44 -6.97 -14.81
C ILE A 47 -11.93 -6.14 -13.63
N VAL A 48 -11.47 -4.91 -13.88
CA VAL A 48 -11.00 -3.98 -12.84
C VAL A 48 -12.10 -3.73 -11.80
N TYR A 49 -13.34 -3.53 -12.25
CA TYR A 49 -14.49 -3.36 -11.38
C TYR A 49 -14.70 -4.56 -10.45
N VAL A 50 -14.68 -5.79 -10.99
CA VAL A 50 -14.85 -7.02 -10.20
C VAL A 50 -13.72 -7.17 -9.18
N VAL A 51 -12.48 -6.94 -9.59
CA VAL A 51 -11.30 -6.99 -8.70
C VAL A 51 -11.42 -5.95 -7.58
N LYS A 52 -11.84 -4.73 -7.90
CA LYS A 52 -12.05 -3.67 -6.91
C LYS A 52 -13.12 -4.03 -5.89
N CYS A 53 -14.26 -4.59 -6.34
CA CYS A 53 -15.28 -5.11 -5.44
C CYS A 53 -14.74 -6.21 -4.51
N PHE A 54 -13.95 -7.13 -5.04
CA PHE A 54 -13.28 -8.16 -4.23
C PHE A 54 -12.37 -7.56 -3.16
N ILE A 55 -11.54 -6.58 -3.54
CA ILE A 55 -10.64 -5.87 -2.62
C ILE A 55 -11.44 -5.14 -1.53
N ILE A 56 -12.55 -4.48 -1.87
CA ILE A 56 -13.41 -3.81 -0.89
C ILE A 56 -14.02 -4.82 0.08
N CYS A 57 -14.64 -5.89 -0.44
CA CYS A 57 -15.34 -6.90 0.35
C CYS A 57 -14.45 -7.59 1.38
N ILE A 58 -13.18 -7.83 1.04
CA ILE A 58 -12.22 -8.47 1.95
C ILE A 58 -11.42 -7.43 2.74
N GLY A 59 -10.90 -6.42 2.08
CA GLY A 59 -10.00 -5.43 2.66
C GLY A 59 -10.66 -4.62 3.76
N LEU A 60 -11.89 -4.16 3.56
CA LEU A 60 -12.59 -3.32 4.55
C LEU A 60 -12.80 -4.03 5.89
N PRO A 61 -13.42 -5.23 5.97
CA PRO A 61 -13.59 -5.90 7.25
C PRO A 61 -12.24 -6.27 7.89
N LEU A 62 -11.25 -6.71 7.09
CA LEU A 62 -9.92 -7.04 7.63
C LEU A 62 -9.21 -5.81 8.21
N THR A 63 -9.26 -4.66 7.55
CA THR A 63 -8.68 -3.39 8.02
C THR A 63 -9.33 -2.93 9.31
N LEU A 64 -10.66 -3.02 9.43
CA LEU A 64 -11.36 -2.68 10.67
C LEU A 64 -10.95 -3.61 11.83
N VAL A 65 -10.88 -4.91 11.57
CA VAL A 65 -10.42 -5.91 12.57
C VAL A 65 -8.96 -5.67 12.97
N ALA A 66 -8.09 -5.34 12.01
CA ALA A 66 -6.68 -5.01 12.26
C ALA A 66 -6.54 -3.75 13.13
N ILE A 67 -7.27 -2.67 12.80
CA ILE A 67 -7.27 -1.43 13.59
C ILE A 67 -7.73 -1.72 15.02
N HIS A 68 -8.84 -2.45 15.19
CA HIS A 68 -9.33 -2.84 16.51
C HIS A 68 -8.30 -3.70 17.27
N GLY A 69 -7.67 -4.66 16.60
CA GLY A 69 -6.63 -5.51 17.16
C GLY A 69 -5.40 -4.74 17.63
N VAL A 70 -4.96 -3.74 16.85
CA VAL A 70 -3.86 -2.85 17.24
C VAL A 70 -4.28 -1.95 18.39
N TYR A 71 -5.48 -1.36 18.36
CA TYR A 71 -5.98 -0.49 19.42
C TYR A 71 -6.08 -1.21 20.77
N SER A 72 -6.57 -2.46 20.77
CA SER A 72 -6.59 -3.31 21.96
C SER A 72 -5.19 -3.54 22.54
N LEU A 73 -4.17 -3.70 21.69
CA LEU A 73 -2.77 -3.86 22.10
C LEU A 73 -2.18 -2.57 22.71
N VAL A 74 -2.58 -1.39 22.23
CA VAL A 74 -2.17 -0.11 22.82
C VAL A 74 -2.68 0.02 24.26
N ARG A 75 -3.90 -0.44 24.52
CA ARG A 75 -4.53 -0.39 25.85
C ARG A 75 -3.82 -1.28 26.87
N THR A 76 -3.08 -2.30 26.43
CA THR A 76 -2.38 -3.28 27.30
C THR A 76 -0.89 -2.95 27.52
N ASN A 77 -0.52 -1.66 27.53
CA ASN A 77 0.84 -1.16 27.81
C ASN A 77 1.95 -1.61 26.84
N HIS A 78 1.61 -2.13 25.66
CA HIS A 78 2.59 -2.36 24.60
C HIS A 78 2.76 -1.08 23.78
N VAL A 79 4.01 -0.66 23.57
CA VAL A 79 4.34 0.53 22.77
C VAL A 79 3.65 0.42 21.40
N ALA A 80 2.68 1.28 21.18
CA ALA A 80 1.86 1.29 19.97
C ALA A 80 2.77 1.41 18.73
N PRO A 81 2.63 0.53 17.72
CA PRO A 81 3.26 0.75 16.44
C PRO A 81 2.46 1.84 15.71
N ILE A 82 2.68 3.11 16.08
CA ILE A 82 1.97 4.29 15.55
C ILE A 82 1.96 4.28 14.02
N TYR A 83 3.07 3.86 13.40
CA TYR A 83 3.16 3.74 11.94
C TYR A 83 2.20 2.70 11.35
N ILE A 84 1.94 1.59 12.03
CA ILE A 84 0.96 0.58 11.59
C ILE A 84 -0.47 1.13 11.68
N ILE A 85 -0.80 1.90 12.72
CA ILE A 85 -2.12 2.52 12.82
C ILE A 85 -2.33 3.50 11.67
N ASN A 86 -1.35 4.35 11.40
CA ASN A 86 -1.44 5.31 10.30
C ASN A 86 -1.46 4.63 8.93
N LEU A 87 -0.72 3.53 8.74
CA LEU A 87 -0.79 2.66 7.56
C LEU A 87 -2.22 2.17 7.33
N LEU A 88 -2.84 1.55 8.35
CA LEU A 88 -4.21 1.03 8.25
C LEU A 88 -5.25 2.13 8.04
N ILE A 89 -5.03 3.34 8.58
CA ILE A 89 -5.88 4.51 8.32
C ILE A 89 -5.76 4.93 6.86
N SER A 90 -4.55 4.99 6.30
CA SER A 90 -4.36 5.30 4.88
C SER A 90 -4.98 4.25 3.96
N ASP A 91 -4.98 2.98 4.36
CA ASP A 91 -5.66 1.89 3.65
C ASP A 91 -7.18 2.02 3.71
N LEU A 92 -7.71 2.42 4.88
CA LEU A 92 -9.13 2.69 5.03
C LEU A 92 -9.59 3.82 4.11
N ILE A 93 -8.79 4.89 3.99
CA ILE A 93 -9.04 5.99 3.04
C ILE A 93 -9.10 5.44 1.61
N GLN A 94 -8.12 4.63 1.19
CA GLN A 94 -8.10 4.03 -0.15
C GLN A 94 -9.35 3.18 -0.41
N LEU A 95 -9.75 2.34 0.54
CA LEU A 95 -10.95 1.49 0.43
C LEU A 95 -12.24 2.32 0.34
N CYS A 96 -12.37 3.39 1.13
CA CYS A 96 -13.47 4.34 1.04
C CYS A 96 -13.53 4.99 -0.35
N CYS A 97 -12.39 5.39 -0.92
CA CYS A 97 -12.36 5.99 -2.26
C CYS A 97 -12.76 4.98 -3.34
N MET A 98 -12.30 3.74 -3.24
CA MET A 98 -12.69 2.66 -4.15
C MET A 98 -14.21 2.40 -4.10
N ILE A 99 -14.85 2.48 -2.92
CA ILE A 99 -16.31 2.36 -2.79
C ILE A 99 -17.02 3.46 -3.59
N VAL A 100 -16.61 4.71 -3.42
CA VAL A 100 -17.24 5.82 -4.14
C VAL A 100 -17.07 5.68 -5.65
N GLU A 101 -15.91 5.23 -6.11
CA GLU A 101 -15.67 4.97 -7.52
C GLU A 101 -16.56 3.85 -8.08
N VAL A 102 -16.78 2.77 -7.31
CA VAL A 102 -17.71 1.68 -7.67
C VAL A 102 -19.15 2.17 -7.77
N THR A 103 -19.56 3.13 -6.93
CA THR A 103 -20.92 3.70 -6.98
C THR A 103 -21.16 4.62 -8.18
N LYS A 104 -20.14 4.89 -9.00
CA LYS A 104 -20.23 5.72 -10.23
C LYS A 104 -20.94 7.06 -9.98
N SER A 105 -20.41 7.85 -9.03
CA SER A 105 -20.98 9.18 -8.74
C SER A 105 -21.12 10.02 -10.03
N GLU A 106 -22.32 10.53 -10.28
CA GLU A 106 -22.61 11.36 -11.46
C GLU A 106 -21.94 12.75 -11.39
N ASN A 107 -21.55 13.19 -10.18
CA ASN A 107 -20.91 14.47 -9.99
C ASN A 107 -19.40 14.37 -10.26
N LEU A 108 -18.97 14.96 -11.37
CA LEU A 108 -17.57 15.02 -11.80
C LEU A 108 -16.63 15.55 -10.70
N THR A 109 -17.06 16.55 -9.95
CA THR A 109 -16.25 17.16 -8.86
C THR A 109 -16.01 16.16 -7.75
N ILE A 110 -17.04 15.40 -7.36
CA ILE A 110 -16.92 14.38 -6.32
C ILE A 110 -15.95 13.30 -6.79
N ARG A 111 -16.08 12.86 -8.05
CA ARG A 111 -15.18 11.86 -8.63
C ARG A 111 -13.72 12.31 -8.61
N GLU A 112 -13.41 13.52 -9.04
CA GLU A 112 -12.05 14.08 -9.01
C GLU A 112 -11.47 14.13 -7.59
N ILE A 113 -12.26 14.57 -6.60
CA ILE A 113 -11.84 14.63 -5.19
C ILE A 113 -11.48 13.24 -4.67
N PHE A 114 -12.30 12.23 -4.95
CA PHE A 114 -12.05 10.86 -4.47
C PHE A 114 -10.89 10.17 -5.21
N ILE A 115 -10.67 10.49 -6.50
CA ILE A 115 -9.46 10.05 -7.21
C ILE A 115 -8.21 10.64 -6.53
N PHE A 116 -8.22 11.94 -6.26
CA PHE A 116 -7.11 12.59 -5.55
C PHE A 116 -6.90 11.96 -4.17
N LEU A 117 -7.98 11.76 -3.41
CA LEU A 117 -7.92 11.18 -2.06
C LEU A 117 -7.41 9.73 -2.07
N TYR A 118 -7.74 8.96 -3.10
CA TYR A 118 -7.21 7.61 -3.32
C TYR A 118 -5.68 7.65 -3.46
N TYR A 119 -5.15 8.47 -4.37
CA TYR A 119 -3.69 8.59 -4.56
C TYR A 119 -3.00 9.18 -3.34
N PHE A 120 -3.61 10.14 -2.65
CA PHE A 120 -3.13 10.66 -1.37
C PHE A 120 -2.98 9.55 -0.33
N GLY A 121 -4.01 8.71 -0.17
CA GLY A 121 -4.00 7.56 0.72
C GLY A 121 -2.97 6.51 0.33
N LEU A 122 -2.84 6.21 -0.96
CA LEU A 122 -1.85 5.26 -1.48
C LEU A 122 -0.41 5.73 -1.20
N MET A 123 -0.12 7.02 -1.43
CA MET A 123 1.21 7.59 -1.15
C MET A 123 1.53 7.62 0.34
N ALA A 124 0.54 7.96 1.18
CA ALA A 124 0.67 7.90 2.62
C ALA A 124 0.95 6.46 3.08
N SER A 125 0.21 5.47 2.55
CA SER A 125 0.42 4.05 2.86
C SER A 125 1.84 3.61 2.52
N VAL A 126 2.32 3.90 1.31
CA VAL A 126 3.70 3.61 0.88
C VAL A 126 4.74 4.27 1.82
N GLY A 127 4.51 5.52 2.22
CA GLY A 127 5.36 6.21 3.19
C GLY A 127 5.36 5.54 4.57
N PHE A 128 4.19 5.12 5.08
CA PHE A 128 4.09 4.41 6.36
C PHE A 128 4.68 3.00 6.28
N MET A 129 4.55 2.31 5.16
CA MET A 129 5.20 1.03 4.90
C MET A 129 6.73 1.16 5.00
N ALA A 130 7.30 2.21 4.40
CA ALA A 130 8.72 2.53 4.53
C ALA A 130 9.12 2.84 5.98
N CYS A 131 8.30 3.61 6.70
CA CYS A 131 8.52 3.91 8.13
C CYS A 131 8.52 2.64 8.99
N VAL A 132 7.58 1.71 8.76
CA VAL A 132 7.49 0.42 9.45
C VAL A 132 8.74 -0.42 9.16
N ALA A 133 9.18 -0.51 7.91
CA ALA A 133 10.38 -1.27 7.55
C ALA A 133 11.65 -0.68 8.19
N LEU A 134 11.80 0.66 8.16
CA LEU A 134 12.93 1.34 8.78
C LEU A 134 12.93 1.16 10.30
N GLU A 135 11.76 1.27 10.94
CA GLU A 135 11.64 1.01 12.38
C GLU A 135 12.10 -0.42 12.74
N ARG A 136 11.68 -1.41 11.95
CA ARG A 136 12.10 -2.81 12.15
C ARG A 136 13.61 -2.99 12.00
N TYR A 137 14.21 -2.34 11.01
CA TYR A 137 15.66 -2.33 10.83
C TYR A 137 16.38 -1.74 12.03
N LEU A 138 15.95 -0.55 12.50
CA LEU A 138 16.60 0.14 13.62
C LEU A 138 16.55 -0.68 14.92
N VAL A 139 15.45 -1.39 15.17
CA VAL A 139 15.32 -2.29 16.33
C VAL A 139 16.34 -3.42 16.29
N ILE A 140 16.64 -3.97 15.11
CA ILE A 140 17.55 -5.11 14.95
C ILE A 140 19.01 -4.67 14.94
N ALA A 141 19.33 -3.64 14.15
CA ALA A 141 20.70 -3.23 13.92
C ALA A 141 21.23 -2.32 15.04
N TRP A 142 20.38 -1.52 15.69
CA TRP A 142 20.79 -0.51 16.68
C TRP A 142 19.85 -0.48 17.91
N PRO A 143 19.72 -1.59 18.67
CA PRO A 143 18.70 -1.73 19.72
C PRO A 143 18.84 -0.72 20.87
N LEU A 144 20.08 -0.43 21.30
CA LEU A 144 20.33 0.52 22.40
C LEU A 144 20.02 1.96 21.97
N TRP A 145 20.51 2.36 20.79
CA TRP A 145 20.23 3.69 20.24
C TRP A 145 18.74 3.89 20.02
N TYR A 146 18.05 2.92 19.42
CA TYR A 146 16.61 2.95 19.23
C TYR A 146 15.86 3.05 20.56
N ARG A 147 16.26 2.32 21.61
CA ARG A 147 15.61 2.40 22.94
C ARG A 147 15.71 3.80 23.57
N PHE A 148 16.87 4.46 23.45
CA PHE A 148 17.09 5.79 24.03
C PHE A 148 16.55 6.93 23.17
N LYS A 149 16.56 6.80 21.84
CA LYS A 149 16.03 7.82 20.91
C LYS A 149 14.54 7.70 20.65
N ARG A 150 13.90 6.55 20.88
CA ARG A 150 12.46 6.37 20.66
C ARG A 150 11.68 7.22 21.66
N ASN A 151 11.30 8.41 21.20
CA ASN A 151 10.34 9.29 21.85
C ASN A 151 9.09 9.36 20.98
N ILE A 152 7.91 9.33 21.61
CA ILE A 152 6.61 9.49 20.93
C ILE A 152 6.60 10.75 20.04
N LYS A 153 7.29 11.82 20.46
CA LYS A 153 7.44 13.05 19.68
C LYS A 153 8.06 12.81 18.30
N ILE A 154 9.11 11.98 18.19
CA ILE A 154 9.78 11.70 16.91
C ILE A 154 8.84 10.90 16.01
N SER A 155 8.17 9.87 16.55
CA SER A 155 7.19 9.09 15.78
C SER A 155 6.04 9.96 15.27
N THR A 156 5.52 10.88 16.10
CA THR A 156 4.48 11.83 15.70
C THR A 156 4.98 12.76 14.60
N VAL A 157 6.19 13.33 14.72
CA VAL A 157 6.77 14.20 13.68
C VAL A 157 6.92 13.43 12.37
N THR A 158 7.45 12.21 12.40
CA THR A 158 7.54 11.36 11.19
C THR A 158 6.17 11.12 10.58
N CYS A 159 5.13 10.85 11.38
CA CYS A 159 3.77 10.68 10.85
C CYS A 159 3.25 11.95 10.17
N VAL A 160 3.44 13.12 10.81
CA VAL A 160 3.04 14.40 10.21
C VAL A 160 3.76 14.62 8.89
N VAL A 161 5.07 14.39 8.84
CA VAL A 161 5.85 14.49 7.59
C VAL A 161 5.29 13.55 6.52
N THR A 162 5.06 12.28 6.85
CA THR A 162 4.50 11.29 5.91
C THR A 162 3.11 11.68 5.39
N TRP A 163 2.25 12.27 6.23
CA TRP A 163 0.93 12.76 5.80
C TRP A 163 1.02 14.03 4.94
N THR A 164 1.97 14.91 5.22
CA THR A 164 2.15 16.16 4.46
C THR A 164 2.88 15.97 3.14
N LEU A 165 3.74 14.95 3.02
CA LEU A 165 4.56 14.73 1.83
C LEU A 165 3.72 14.53 0.55
N PRO A 166 2.61 13.74 0.56
CA PRO A 166 1.71 13.67 -0.58
C PRO A 166 1.00 14.98 -0.92
N LEU A 167 0.82 15.91 0.03
CA LEU A 167 0.18 17.20 -0.25
C LEU A 167 1.02 18.09 -1.18
N VAL A 168 2.33 17.86 -1.28
CA VAL A 168 3.19 18.58 -2.24
C VAL A 168 2.71 18.35 -3.68
N PHE A 169 2.04 17.23 -3.95
CA PHE A 169 1.48 16.87 -5.25
C PHE A 169 0.20 17.65 -5.58
N LEU A 170 -0.41 18.34 -4.61
CA LEU A 170 -1.53 19.25 -4.87
C LEU A 170 -1.10 20.45 -5.72
N ILE A 171 0.14 20.89 -5.61
CA ILE A 171 0.63 22.08 -6.33
C ILE A 171 0.57 21.84 -7.85
N PRO A 172 1.23 20.82 -8.43
CA PRO A 172 1.13 20.56 -9.87
C PRO A 172 -0.29 20.20 -10.33
N PHE A 173 -1.08 19.55 -9.46
CA PHE A 173 -2.48 19.22 -9.75
C PHE A 173 -3.34 20.49 -9.87
N TYR A 174 -3.24 21.39 -8.90
CA TYR A 174 -3.97 22.67 -8.88
C TYR A 174 -3.55 23.59 -10.03
N LEU A 175 -2.26 23.60 -10.37
CA LEU A 175 -1.72 24.35 -11.51
C LEU A 175 -2.09 23.72 -12.87
N LYS A 176 -2.86 22.63 -12.90
CA LYS A 176 -3.27 21.92 -14.11
C LYS A 176 -2.09 21.57 -15.02
N VAL A 177 -0.98 21.18 -14.41
CA VAL A 177 0.19 20.66 -15.13
C VAL A 177 -0.26 19.46 -15.98
N HIS A 178 0.37 19.24 -17.14
CA HIS A 178 0.03 18.09 -17.99
C HIS A 178 0.04 16.77 -17.21
N LEU A 179 -0.98 15.95 -17.45
CA LEU A 179 -1.17 14.66 -16.77
C LEU A 179 0.05 13.75 -16.87
N HIS A 180 0.73 13.77 -18.01
CA HIS A 180 1.99 13.03 -18.21
C HIS A 180 3.02 13.33 -17.11
N ILE A 181 3.17 14.60 -16.74
CA ILE A 181 4.13 15.06 -15.75
C ILE A 181 3.67 14.63 -14.36
N LEU A 182 2.38 14.81 -14.02
CA LEU A 182 1.81 14.34 -12.74
C LEU A 182 2.04 12.84 -12.54
N THR A 183 1.76 12.03 -13.56
CA THR A 183 2.00 10.60 -13.54
C THR A 183 3.48 10.28 -13.32
N SER A 184 4.39 11.00 -13.98
CA SER A 184 5.83 10.80 -13.79
C SER A 184 6.32 11.21 -12.40
N ILE A 185 5.83 12.32 -11.83
CA ILE A 185 6.16 12.72 -10.44
C ILE A 185 5.67 11.64 -9.46
N PHE A 186 4.44 11.15 -9.64
CA PHE A 186 3.90 10.05 -8.83
C PHE A 186 4.73 8.76 -8.95
N ALA A 187 5.14 8.40 -10.17
CA ALA A 187 6.00 7.24 -10.41
C ALA A 187 7.38 7.40 -9.74
N VAL A 188 7.98 8.59 -9.79
CA VAL A 188 9.24 8.88 -9.08
C VAL A 188 9.05 8.70 -7.57
N PHE A 189 7.94 9.18 -7.01
CA PHE A 189 7.62 8.98 -5.60
C PHE A 189 7.55 7.50 -5.23
N LEU A 190 6.84 6.68 -6.03
CA LEU A 190 6.77 5.23 -5.84
C LEU A 190 8.13 4.52 -6.05
N LEU A 191 9.10 5.16 -6.71
CA LEU A 191 10.43 4.59 -6.85
C LEU A 191 11.29 4.78 -5.58
N LEU A 192 11.09 5.85 -4.82
CA LEU A 192 11.93 6.23 -3.67
C LEU A 192 12.01 5.17 -2.54
N PRO A 193 10.95 4.43 -2.18
CA PRO A 193 11.02 3.42 -1.14
C PRO A 193 11.79 2.16 -1.54
N LEU A 194 11.94 1.88 -2.84
CA LEU A 194 12.65 0.70 -3.34
C LEU A 194 14.12 0.64 -2.86
N PRO A 195 14.96 1.68 -3.04
CA PRO A 195 16.32 1.68 -2.48
C PRO A 195 16.33 1.62 -0.95
N LEU A 196 15.32 2.17 -0.27
CA LEU A 196 15.19 2.07 1.18
C LEU A 196 14.92 0.62 1.62
N PHE A 197 14.02 -0.10 0.96
CA PHE A 197 13.76 -1.51 1.27
C PHE A 197 14.96 -2.40 0.97
N LEU A 198 15.69 -2.13 -0.12
CA LEU A 198 16.95 -2.81 -0.41
C LEU A 198 18.00 -2.54 0.69
N PHE A 199 18.15 -1.28 1.10
CA PHE A 199 19.05 -0.91 2.20
C PHE A 199 18.65 -1.60 3.50
N VAL A 200 17.36 -1.62 3.85
CA VAL A 200 16.84 -2.31 5.04
C VAL A 200 17.11 -3.81 4.97
N LEU A 201 16.91 -4.45 3.81
CA LEU A 201 17.16 -5.88 3.61
C LEU A 201 18.65 -6.22 3.81
N VAL A 202 19.53 -5.53 3.08
CA VAL A 202 20.98 -5.75 3.14
C VAL A 202 21.53 -5.39 4.52
N GLY A 203 21.10 -4.25 5.07
CA GLY A 203 21.48 -3.80 6.40
C GLY A 203 21.07 -4.78 7.48
N THR A 204 19.84 -5.32 7.41
CA THR A 204 19.38 -6.33 8.37
C THR A 204 20.17 -7.63 8.21
N PHE A 205 20.39 -8.09 6.98
CA PHE A 205 21.21 -9.28 6.72
C PHE A 205 22.61 -9.17 7.33
N ASN A 206 23.27 -8.02 7.13
CA ASN A 206 24.61 -7.75 7.69
C ASN A 206 24.61 -7.62 9.21
N ALA A 207 23.64 -6.92 9.80
CA ALA A 207 23.53 -6.81 11.25
C ALA A 207 23.26 -8.17 11.90
N LEU A 208 22.45 -8.99 11.22
CA LEU A 208 22.03 -10.29 11.71
C LEU A 208 23.12 -11.33 11.53
N SER A 209 23.92 -11.27 10.46
CA SER A 209 25.09 -12.15 10.26
C SER A 209 26.11 -11.98 11.39
N ALA A 210 26.33 -10.75 11.88
CA ALA A 210 27.19 -10.45 13.03
C ALA A 210 26.59 -10.81 14.40
N SER A 211 25.26 -11.02 14.48
CA SER A 211 24.57 -11.30 15.74
C SER A 211 24.65 -12.76 16.19
N ARG A 212 24.43 -13.03 17.49
CA ARG A 212 24.33 -14.38 18.07
C ARG A 212 22.92 -15.00 17.99
N VAL A 213 22.03 -14.43 17.17
CA VAL A 213 20.65 -14.93 17.00
C VAL A 213 20.68 -16.35 16.40
N PRO A 214 19.81 -17.28 16.83
CA PRO A 214 19.72 -18.61 16.23
C PRO A 214 19.50 -18.54 14.71
N SER A 215 20.15 -19.42 13.94
CA SER A 215 20.12 -19.42 12.47
C SER A 215 18.69 -19.47 11.90
N ASP A 216 17.77 -20.18 12.57
CA ASP A 216 16.37 -20.29 12.16
C ASP A 216 15.61 -18.95 12.28
N GLU A 217 15.83 -18.21 13.37
CA GLU A 217 15.28 -16.86 13.52
C GLU A 217 15.86 -15.90 12.51
N LYS A 218 17.17 -16.01 12.21
CA LYS A 218 17.83 -15.18 11.20
C LYS A 218 17.17 -15.34 9.84
N ARG A 219 17.01 -16.61 9.43
CA ARG A 219 16.38 -16.98 8.16
C ARG A 219 14.94 -16.47 8.09
N ARG A 220 14.17 -16.59 9.17
CA ARG A 220 12.79 -16.10 9.23
C ARG A 220 12.69 -14.59 9.04
N ILE A 221 13.56 -13.81 9.70
CA ILE A 221 13.55 -12.33 9.60
C ILE A 221 13.90 -11.90 8.18
N VAL A 222 14.96 -12.45 7.60
CA VAL A 222 15.38 -12.13 6.22
C VAL A 222 14.31 -12.54 5.21
N ALA A 223 13.68 -13.72 5.40
CA ALA A 223 12.58 -14.16 4.55
C ALA A 223 11.39 -13.19 4.59
N VAL A 224 11.01 -12.68 5.77
CA VAL A 224 9.94 -11.67 5.87
C VAL A 224 10.30 -10.40 5.12
N LEU A 225 11.51 -9.87 5.31
CA LEU A 225 11.97 -8.65 4.61
C LEU A 225 12.01 -8.85 3.08
N PHE A 226 12.45 -10.02 2.63
CA PHE A 226 12.44 -10.37 1.22
C PHE A 226 11.02 -10.42 0.66
N VAL A 227 10.07 -11.02 1.39
CA VAL A 227 8.64 -11.02 1.01
C VAL A 227 8.08 -9.61 0.97
N VAL A 228 8.42 -8.73 1.92
CA VAL A 228 8.01 -7.30 1.88
C VAL A 228 8.49 -6.63 0.60
N LEU A 229 9.78 -6.79 0.27
CA LEU A 229 10.37 -6.22 -0.94
C LEU A 229 9.72 -6.80 -2.21
N LEU A 230 9.51 -8.12 -2.25
CA LEU A 230 8.90 -8.79 -3.40
C LEU A 230 7.48 -8.30 -3.64
N THR A 231 6.66 -8.23 -2.58
CA THR A 231 5.31 -7.68 -2.66
C THR A 231 5.32 -6.23 -3.14
N TYR A 232 6.26 -5.42 -2.63
CA TYR A 232 6.40 -4.03 -3.09
C TYR A 232 6.74 -3.95 -4.58
N VAL A 233 7.74 -4.70 -5.04
CA VAL A 233 8.13 -4.73 -6.45
C VAL A 233 6.98 -5.22 -7.31
N LEU A 234 6.27 -6.27 -6.88
CA LEU A 234 5.15 -6.82 -7.64
C LEU A 234 4.00 -5.83 -7.81
N LEU A 235 3.65 -5.08 -6.76
CA LEU A 235 2.48 -4.20 -6.78
C LEU A 235 2.77 -2.81 -7.35
N PHE A 236 3.94 -2.23 -7.04
CA PHE A 236 4.23 -0.82 -7.35
C PHE A 236 5.14 -0.64 -8.57
N LEU A 237 6.05 -1.58 -8.86
CA LEU A 237 6.99 -1.41 -9.97
C LEU A 237 6.31 -1.29 -11.34
N PRO A 238 5.23 -2.05 -11.66
CA PRO A 238 4.55 -1.92 -12.96
C PRO A 238 4.02 -0.49 -13.18
N THR A 239 3.41 0.11 -12.15
CA THR A 239 2.92 1.49 -12.19
C THR A 239 4.05 2.50 -12.32
N THR A 240 5.17 2.27 -11.63
CA THR A 240 6.38 3.10 -11.78
C THR A 240 6.92 3.04 -13.20
N ILE A 241 6.99 1.85 -13.81
CA ILE A 241 7.44 1.67 -15.20
C ILE A 241 6.47 2.37 -16.17
N TRP A 242 5.16 2.17 -15.99
CA TRP A 242 4.12 2.80 -16.82
C TRP A 242 4.22 4.33 -16.79
N GLY A 243 4.48 4.91 -15.60
CA GLY A 243 4.58 6.36 -15.44
C GLY A 243 5.90 7.00 -15.87
N LEU A 244 6.97 6.21 -16.05
CA LEU A 244 8.30 6.71 -16.46
C LEU A 244 8.64 6.41 -17.91
N VAL A 245 8.12 5.31 -18.47
CA VAL A 245 8.48 4.83 -19.82
C VAL A 245 7.35 5.14 -20.79
N GLU A 246 7.61 6.03 -21.74
CA GLU A 246 6.64 6.47 -22.76
C GLU A 246 6.00 5.30 -23.52
N LYS A 247 6.81 4.36 -24.01
CA LYS A 247 6.31 3.15 -24.70
C LYS A 247 5.39 2.29 -23.84
N ALA A 248 5.65 2.22 -22.53
CA ALA A 248 4.79 1.47 -21.61
C ALA A 248 3.47 2.20 -21.37
N ARG A 249 3.47 3.53 -21.42
CA ARG A 249 2.29 4.38 -21.22
C ARG A 249 1.24 4.23 -22.30
N ILE A 250 1.70 4.06 -23.54
CA ILE A 250 0.84 3.86 -24.72
C ILE A 250 0.15 2.48 -24.67
N ASN A 251 0.71 1.51 -23.93
CA ASN A 251 0.15 0.17 -23.84
C ASN A 251 -1.03 0.11 -22.85
N VAL A 252 -2.26 0.10 -23.40
CA VAL A 252 -3.52 0.06 -22.65
C VAL A 252 -3.60 -1.16 -21.71
N THR A 253 -3.16 -2.34 -22.15
CA THR A 253 -3.12 -3.54 -21.30
C THR A 253 -2.22 -3.32 -20.08
N PHE A 254 -1.04 -2.73 -20.31
CA PHE A 254 -0.08 -2.48 -19.25
C PHE A 254 -0.59 -1.45 -18.24
N TYR A 255 -1.33 -0.44 -18.71
CA TYR A 255 -2.06 0.49 -17.83
C TYR A 255 -3.03 -0.25 -16.91
N TYR A 256 -3.94 -1.05 -17.46
CA TYR A 256 -4.95 -1.75 -16.67
C TYR A 256 -4.33 -2.72 -15.67
N VAL A 257 -3.29 -3.47 -16.08
CA VAL A 257 -2.55 -4.38 -15.18
C VAL A 257 -1.90 -3.58 -14.05
N SER A 258 -1.18 -2.51 -14.37
CA SER A 258 -0.48 -1.69 -13.37
C SER A 258 -1.45 -1.02 -12.39
N PHE A 259 -2.54 -0.45 -12.90
CA PHE A 259 -3.59 0.16 -12.09
C PHE A 259 -4.31 -0.85 -11.19
N THR A 260 -4.56 -2.06 -11.70
CA THR A 260 -5.17 -3.13 -10.88
C THR A 260 -4.23 -3.57 -9.76
N LEU A 261 -2.92 -3.67 -10.03
CA LEU A 261 -1.95 -4.12 -9.03
C LEU A 261 -1.84 -3.16 -7.84
N ILE A 262 -1.81 -1.84 -8.07
CA ILE A 262 -1.75 -0.87 -6.95
C ILE A 262 -3.00 -0.89 -6.08
N GLN A 263 -4.17 -1.29 -6.62
CA GLN A 263 -5.40 -1.42 -5.83
C GLN A 263 -5.29 -2.51 -4.76
N PHE A 264 -4.39 -3.50 -4.93
CA PHE A 264 -4.13 -4.53 -3.92
C PHE A 264 -3.32 -4.02 -2.72
N SER A 265 -2.83 -2.76 -2.72
CA SER A 265 -2.02 -2.21 -1.60
C SER A 265 -2.65 -2.46 -0.23
N PRO A 266 -3.93 -2.12 0.04
CA PRO A 266 -4.54 -2.34 1.35
C PRO A 266 -4.49 -3.81 1.82
N LEU A 267 -4.63 -4.76 0.90
CA LEU A 267 -4.54 -6.20 1.22
C LEU A 267 -3.10 -6.63 1.51
N ALA A 268 -2.13 -6.07 0.79
CA ALA A 268 -0.71 -6.32 1.04
C ALA A 268 -0.26 -5.75 2.39
N ASP A 269 -0.74 -4.57 2.76
CA ASP A 269 -0.44 -3.93 4.04
C ASP A 269 -1.05 -4.72 5.22
N LEU A 270 -2.26 -5.28 5.02
CA LEU A 270 -2.85 -6.23 5.96
C LEU A 270 -2.04 -7.52 6.10
N PHE A 271 -1.57 -8.07 4.99
CA PHE A 271 -0.69 -9.23 5.02
C PHE A 271 0.59 -8.93 5.80
N LEU A 272 1.21 -7.77 5.57
CA LEU A 272 2.36 -7.31 6.35
C LEU A 272 2.04 -7.19 7.83
N TYR A 273 0.91 -6.59 8.20
CA TYR A 273 0.47 -6.51 9.60
C TYR A 273 0.35 -7.89 10.26
N VAL A 274 -0.33 -8.83 9.62
CA VAL A 274 -0.52 -10.19 10.15
C VAL A 274 0.81 -10.92 10.31
N PHE A 275 1.70 -10.84 9.32
CA PHE A 275 3.02 -11.47 9.37
C PHE A 275 3.90 -10.88 10.47
N ILE A 276 3.90 -9.56 10.62
CA ILE A 276 4.59 -8.86 11.71
C ILE A 276 4.04 -9.31 13.07
N ARG A 277 2.71 -9.41 13.21
CA ARG A 277 2.06 -9.84 14.45
C ARG A 277 2.37 -11.30 14.78
N LYS A 278 2.31 -12.20 13.81
CA LYS A 278 2.65 -13.63 14.00
C LYS A 278 4.08 -13.79 14.51
N GLY A 279 5.04 -13.04 13.95
CA GLY A 279 6.42 -13.02 14.46
C GLY A 279 6.56 -12.48 15.89
N ALA A 280 5.74 -11.51 16.29
CA ALA A 280 5.76 -10.97 17.65
C ALA A 280 5.11 -11.92 18.67
N VAL A 281 3.99 -12.55 18.31
CA VAL A 281 3.27 -13.51 19.16
C VAL A 281 4.13 -14.74 19.46
N ASP A 282 4.82 -15.28 18.45
CA ASP A 282 5.71 -16.44 18.65
C ASP A 282 6.86 -16.13 19.61
N LYS A 283 7.41 -14.89 19.56
CA LYS A 283 8.47 -14.46 20.49
C LYS A 283 7.98 -14.25 21.91
N ILE A 284 6.78 -13.70 22.09
CA ILE A 284 6.16 -13.55 23.42
C ILE A 284 5.90 -14.93 24.02
N LEU A 285 5.34 -15.86 23.22
CA LEU A 285 5.08 -17.22 23.65
C LEU A 285 6.38 -17.96 24.02
N ALA A 286 7.45 -17.79 23.24
CA ALA A 286 8.75 -18.36 23.54
C ALA A 286 9.35 -17.79 24.84
N SER A 287 9.28 -16.47 25.06
CA SER A 287 9.78 -15.84 26.29
C SER A 287 9.02 -16.29 27.55
N LEU A 288 7.71 -16.49 27.45
CA LEU A 288 6.89 -16.99 28.56
C LEU A 288 7.19 -18.46 28.86
N CYS A 289 7.46 -19.28 27.85
CA CYS A 289 7.92 -20.66 28.05
C CYS A 289 9.32 -20.72 28.68
N CYS A 290 10.24 -19.83 28.29
CA CYS A 290 11.58 -19.75 28.90
C CYS A 290 11.54 -19.27 30.36
N CYS A 291 10.73 -18.27 30.69
CA CYS A 291 10.56 -17.82 32.08
C CYS A 291 9.93 -18.90 32.98
N ARG A 292 9.17 -19.85 32.42
CA ARG A 292 8.57 -20.97 33.17
C ARG A 292 9.55 -22.12 33.42
N MET A 293 10.67 -22.19 32.71
CA MET A 293 11.72 -23.19 32.95
C MET A 293 12.70 -22.74 34.03
N GLU A 294 13.08 -21.45 34.08
CA GLU A 294 13.91 -20.91 35.16
C GLU A 294 13.23 -21.00 36.54
N SER A 295 11.90 -20.88 36.62
CA SER A 295 11.18 -21.03 37.89
C SER A 295 11.15 -22.46 38.42
N ASN A 296 11.33 -23.47 37.56
CA ASN A 296 11.33 -24.89 37.96
C ASN A 296 12.73 -25.41 38.35
N GLU A 297 13.81 -24.76 37.90
CA GLU A 297 15.18 -25.08 38.36
C GLU A 297 15.48 -24.48 39.74
N PHE A 298 14.87 -23.34 40.07
CA PHE A 298 15.02 -22.74 41.41
C PHE A 298 14.26 -23.53 42.49
N SER A 299 13.14 -24.19 42.15
CA SER A 299 12.40 -25.02 43.10
C SER A 299 13.03 -26.40 43.38
N MET A 300 13.84 -26.94 42.47
CA MET A 300 14.54 -28.22 42.69
C MET A 300 15.87 -28.08 43.44
N SER A 301 16.44 -26.88 43.53
CA SER A 301 17.70 -26.64 44.24
C SER A 301 17.52 -26.29 45.72
N THR A 302 16.29 -26.06 46.19
CA THR A 302 15.96 -25.80 47.60
C THR A 302 15.42 -27.01 48.37
N GLU A 303 15.30 -28.19 47.75
CA GLU A 303 14.86 -29.44 48.41
C GLU A 303 16.02 -30.38 48.79
N THR A 304 17.27 -29.94 48.67
CA THR A 304 18.47 -30.75 49.01
C THR A 304 19.36 -30.16 50.10
N GLU A 305 18.81 -29.40 51.04
CA GLU A 305 19.47 -29.08 52.33
C GLU A 305 18.62 -29.47 53.54
#